data_AF-A0A2W7AMX3-F1
#
_entry.id   AF-A0A2W7AMX3-F1
#
_cell.length_a   1.000
_cell.length_b   1.000
_cell.length_c   1.000
_cell.angle_alpha   90.00
_cell.angle_beta   90.00
_cell.angle_gamma   90.00
#
_symmetry.space_group_name_H-M   'P 1'
#
loop_
_entity.id
_entity.type
_entity.pdbx_description
1 polymer ?
#
loop_
_entity_poly.entity_id
_entity_poly.type
_entity_poly.pdbx_seq_one_letter_code
_entity_poly.pdbx_strand_id
1 'polypeptide(L)'
;MFRSLQTLRDNSDRAWQFVLFKRIHAGQVEGIHLRVVGFPGSGELKHPADLHITSQQQTWTAADILPENSSFPTNVGEYDALDAVTALTSDAPLKLELPTVKSKVAIAVPPFVVKEWRRVAAMWQNT
;
A
#
# COMPACT_ATOMS: atom_id res chain seq x y z
N MET A 1 -16.86 5.92 -6.04
CA MET A 1 -15.79 5.25 -5.28
C MET A 1 -14.46 5.63 -5.90
N PHE A 2 -13.60 6.38 -5.19
CA PHE A 2 -12.29 6.78 -5.69
C PHE A 2 -11.23 5.78 -5.19
N ARG A 3 -10.45 5.21 -6.11
CA ARG A 3 -9.32 4.30 -5.83
C ARG A 3 -8.13 4.73 -6.68
N SER A 4 -6.92 4.46 -6.19
CA SER A 4 -5.70 4.49 -7.02
C SER A 4 -5.34 3.06 -7.39
N LEU A 5 -5.02 2.83 -8.67
CA LEU A 5 -4.61 1.53 -9.19
C LEU A 5 -3.37 1.74 -10.05
N GLN A 6 -2.23 1.25 -9.58
CA GLN A 6 -0.94 1.54 -10.20
C GLN A 6 -0.10 0.27 -10.31
N THR A 7 0.68 0.17 -11.38
CA THR A 7 1.71 -0.86 -11.54
C THR A 7 3.07 -0.21 -11.45
N LEU A 8 3.85 -0.58 -10.44
CA LEU A 8 5.19 -0.07 -10.19
C LEU A 8 6.22 -1.20 -10.32
N ARG A 9 7.47 -0.83 -10.60
CA ARG A 9 8.60 -1.75 -10.68
C ARG A 9 9.40 -1.71 -9.38
N ASP A 10 9.88 -2.86 -8.94
CA ASP A 10 10.82 -2.94 -7.82
C ASP A 10 12.26 -2.68 -8.27
N ASN A 11 13.17 -2.69 -7.30
CA ASN A 11 14.62 -2.56 -7.51
C ASN A 11 15.25 -3.66 -8.40
N SER A 12 14.51 -4.71 -8.76
CA SER A 12 14.92 -5.78 -9.68
C SER A 12 14.10 -5.77 -10.98
N ASP A 13 13.42 -4.67 -11.29
CA ASP A 13 12.54 -4.48 -12.45
C ASP A 13 11.34 -5.45 -12.53
N ARG A 14 10.93 -6.02 -11.39
CA ARG A 14 9.75 -6.88 -11.31
C ARG A 14 8.52 -6.05 -11.01
N ALA A 15 7.41 -6.41 -11.64
CA ALA A 15 6.19 -5.62 -11.57
C ALA A 15 5.31 -5.99 -10.37
N TRP A 16 4.77 -4.96 -9.72
CA TRP A 16 3.88 -5.05 -8.57
C TRP A 16 2.70 -4.11 -8.79
N GLN A 17 1.48 -4.59 -8.53
CA GLN A 17 0.28 -3.79 -8.56
C GLN A 17 -0.08 -3.30 -7.16
N PHE A 18 -0.38 -2.02 -7.05
CA PHE A 18 -0.80 -1.33 -5.84
C PHE A 18 -2.21 -0.80 -6.03
N VAL A 19 -3.11 -1.19 -5.14
CA VAL A 19 -4.50 -0.72 -5.12
C VAL A 19 -4.75 -0.03 -3.78
N LEU A 20 -4.82 1.30 -3.79
CA LEU A 20 -5.21 2.07 -2.61
C LEU A 20 -6.69 2.43 -2.69
N PHE A 21 -7.45 2.06 -1.67
CA PHE A 21 -8.89 2.27 -1.65
C PHE A 21 -9.42 2.52 -0.24
N LYS A 22 -10.57 3.20 -0.15
CA LYS A 22 -11.32 3.34 1.10
C LYS A 22 -12.05 2.04 1.41
N ARG A 23 -11.94 1.56 2.64
CA ARG A 23 -12.81 0.52 3.17
C ARG A 23 -14.11 1.18 3.64
N ILE A 24 -15.24 0.72 3.08
CA ILE A 24 -16.57 1.23 3.44
C ILE A 24 -17.40 0.06 3.94
N HIS A 25 -17.98 0.21 5.12
CA HIS A 25 -18.93 -0.74 5.69
C HIS A 25 -20.15 0.03 6.20
N ALA A 26 -21.35 -0.46 5.91
CA ALA A 26 -22.61 0.20 6.27
C ALA A 26 -22.70 1.69 5.89
N GLY A 27 -22.00 2.12 4.83
CA GLY A 27 -21.97 3.52 4.38
C GLY A 27 -20.96 4.43 5.10
N GLN A 28 -20.23 3.91 6.10
CA GLN A 28 -19.16 4.62 6.80
C GLN A 28 -17.79 4.19 6.28
N VAL A 29 -16.85 5.13 6.20
CA VAL A 29 -15.45 4.83 5.86
C VAL A 29 -14.77 4.30 7.13
N GLU A 30 -14.37 3.04 7.13
CA GLU A 30 -13.71 2.40 8.27
C GLU A 30 -12.18 2.54 8.22
N GLY A 31 -11.62 2.78 7.04
CA GLY A 31 -10.17 2.91 6.87
C GLY A 31 -9.74 3.11 5.43
N ILE A 32 -8.43 3.15 5.21
CA ILE A 32 -7.80 3.20 3.88
C ILE A 32 -6.84 2.03 3.77
N HIS A 33 -7.12 1.11 2.85
CA HIS A 33 -6.33 -0.10 2.68
C HIS A 33 -5.46 0.02 1.43
N LEU A 34 -4.25 -0.53 1.52
CA LEU A 34 -3.34 -0.73 0.40
C LEU A 34 -3.23 -2.22 0.11
N ARG A 35 -3.77 -2.66 -1.02
CA ARG A 35 -3.54 -4.02 -1.53
C ARG A 35 -2.33 -4.04 -2.46
N VAL A 36 -1.45 -4.99 -2.22
CA VAL A 36 -0.23 -5.24 -3.01
C VAL A 36 -0.35 -6.60 -3.68
N VAL A 37 -0.08 -6.66 -4.97
CA VAL A 37 -0.12 -7.90 -5.76
C VAL A 37 1.16 -8.00 -6.58
N GLY A 38 1.97 -9.01 -6.31
CA GLY A 38 3.14 -9.33 -7.14
C GLY A 38 2.70 -9.98 -8.45
N PHE A 39 3.22 -9.56 -9.60
CA PHE A 39 3.05 -10.33 -10.84
C PHE A 39 3.93 -11.59 -10.85
N PRO A 40 3.68 -12.54 -11.78
CA PRO A 40 4.53 -13.73 -11.89
C PRO A 40 6.02 -13.37 -11.95
N GLY A 41 6.81 -13.98 -11.07
CA GLY A 41 8.24 -13.72 -10.92
C GLY A 41 8.63 -12.67 -9.87
N SER A 42 7.69 -11.87 -9.36
CA SER A 42 7.95 -10.82 -8.36
C SER A 42 8.27 -11.35 -6.96
N GLY A 43 7.76 -12.54 -6.62
CA GLY A 43 8.01 -13.23 -5.35
C GLY A 43 6.76 -13.35 -4.47
N GLU A 44 6.96 -13.94 -3.29
CA GLU A 44 5.91 -14.15 -2.29
C GLU A 44 6.05 -13.15 -1.15
N LEU A 45 4.91 -12.65 -0.68
CA LEU A 45 4.82 -11.82 0.51
C LEU A 45 4.78 -12.75 1.74
N LYS A 46 5.53 -12.38 2.77
CA LYS A 46 5.43 -12.99 4.08
C LYS A 46 4.12 -12.53 4.70
N HIS A 47 3.35 -13.48 5.22
CA HIS A 47 2.08 -13.21 5.89
C HIS A 47 2.00 -14.04 7.19
N PRO A 48 1.65 -13.45 8.34
CA PRO A 48 1.50 -12.00 8.57
C PRO A 48 2.85 -11.28 8.64
N ALA A 49 2.96 -10.11 8.01
CA ALA A 49 4.10 -9.20 8.19
C ALA A 49 3.80 -7.77 7.71
N ASP A 50 4.19 -6.77 8.48
CA ASP A 50 3.89 -5.37 8.19
C ASP A 50 4.67 -4.79 7.00
N LEU A 51 4.03 -3.83 6.33
CA LEU A 51 4.60 -3.02 5.27
C LEU A 51 5.21 -1.74 5.86
N HIS A 52 6.41 -1.36 5.43
CA HIS A 52 6.97 -0.05 5.81
C HIS A 52 6.81 0.95 4.67
N ILE A 53 6.31 2.14 5.01
CA ILE A 53 6.09 3.26 4.09
C ILE A 53 6.97 4.42 4.56
N THR A 54 7.92 4.84 3.76
CA THR A 54 8.89 5.88 4.13
C THR A 54 8.74 7.10 3.22
N SER A 55 8.56 8.27 3.84
CA SER A 55 8.72 9.59 3.21
C SER A 55 10.12 10.15 3.53
N GLN A 56 10.38 11.40 3.15
CA GLN A 56 11.60 12.10 3.58
C GLN A 56 11.62 12.42 5.08
N GLN A 57 10.44 12.56 5.70
CA GLN A 57 10.30 13.08 7.06
C GLN A 57 10.04 11.97 8.09
N GLN A 58 9.36 10.90 7.68
CA GLN A 58 8.87 9.87 8.59
C GLN A 58 8.75 8.53 7.89
N THR A 59 8.88 7.45 8.67
CA THR A 59 8.47 6.10 8.29
C THR A 59 7.24 5.69 9.09
N TRP A 60 6.26 5.11 8.41
CA TRP A 60 5.07 4.50 8.99
C TRP A 60 5.13 2.99 8.81
N THR A 61 4.61 2.27 9.80
CA THR A 61 4.37 0.83 9.71
C THR A 61 2.89 0.63 9.43
N ALA A 62 2.58 0.01 8.28
CA ALA A 62 1.24 -0.34 7.85
C ALA A 62 1.00 -1.82 8.17
N ALA A 63 0.11 -2.07 9.13
CA ALA A 63 -0.15 -3.41 9.64
C ALA A 63 -0.73 -4.33 8.55
N ASP A 64 -0.31 -5.59 8.54
CA ASP A 64 -0.94 -6.61 7.71
C ASP A 64 -2.34 -6.93 8.25
N ILE A 65 -3.36 -6.68 7.43
CA ILE A 65 -4.78 -6.87 7.77
C ILE A 65 -5.42 -7.98 6.93
N LEU A 66 -4.63 -8.70 6.15
CA LEU A 66 -5.11 -9.89 5.47
C LEU A 66 -5.43 -10.96 6.54
N PRO A 67 -6.60 -11.61 6.53
CA PRO A 67 -6.87 -12.69 7.49
C PRO A 67 -5.96 -13.90 7.25
N GLU A 68 -5.49 -14.56 8.30
CA GLU A 68 -4.64 -15.75 8.19
C GLU A 68 -5.28 -16.88 7.36
N ASN A 69 -6.61 -16.99 7.40
CA ASN A 69 -7.39 -17.95 6.63
C ASN A 69 -7.88 -17.42 5.27
N SER A 70 -7.29 -16.33 4.76
CA SER A 70 -7.71 -15.78 3.48
C SER A 70 -7.40 -16.74 2.33
N SER A 71 -8.25 -16.73 1.29
CA SER A 71 -8.04 -17.47 0.05
C SER A 71 -7.12 -16.74 -0.94
N PHE A 72 -6.49 -15.64 -0.52
CA PHE A 72 -5.61 -14.90 -1.41
C PHE A 72 -4.30 -15.67 -1.67
N PRO A 73 -3.77 -15.57 -2.89
CA PRO A 73 -2.46 -16.14 -3.21
C PRO A 73 -1.32 -15.52 -2.36
N THR A 74 -0.20 -16.25 -2.22
CA THR A 74 0.96 -15.85 -1.39
C THR A 74 1.68 -14.59 -1.89
N ASN A 75 1.43 -14.16 -3.12
CA ASN A 75 1.93 -12.91 -3.70
C ASN A 75 0.98 -11.71 -3.49
N VAL A 76 -0.02 -11.86 -2.63
CA VAL A 76 -0.99 -10.81 -2.29
C VAL A 76 -0.89 -10.47 -0.81
N GLY A 77 -0.89 -9.17 -0.51
CA GLY A 77 -0.96 -8.63 0.85
C GLY A 77 -1.93 -7.46 0.89
N GLU A 78 -2.53 -7.21 2.05
CA GLU A 78 -3.40 -6.06 2.28
C GLU A 78 -3.01 -5.40 3.60
N TYR A 79 -2.79 -4.08 3.56
CA TYR A 79 -2.22 -3.33 4.66
C TYR A 79 -3.11 -2.16 5.06
N ASP A 80 -3.20 -1.87 6.34
CA ASP A 80 -3.81 -0.63 6.84
C ASP A 80 -2.87 0.55 6.56
N ALA A 81 -3.27 1.39 5.60
CA ALA A 81 -2.49 2.53 5.13
C ALA A 81 -3.06 3.87 5.61
N LEU A 82 -4.02 3.86 6.54
CA LEU A 82 -4.75 5.05 6.97
C LEU A 82 -3.82 6.14 7.50
N ASP A 83 -3.01 5.81 8.50
CA ASP A 83 -2.12 6.78 9.15
C ASP A 83 -1.08 7.32 8.18
N ALA A 84 -0.48 6.43 7.38
CA ALA A 84 0.56 6.81 6.43
C ALA A 84 0.03 7.77 5.37
N VAL A 85 -1.14 7.48 4.78
CA VAL A 85 -1.68 8.29 3.67
C VAL A 85 -2.30 9.59 4.16
N THR A 86 -2.96 9.60 5.33
CA THR A 86 -3.58 10.82 5.88
C THR A 86 -2.56 11.82 6.41
N ALA A 87 -1.36 11.37 6.79
CA ALA A 87 -0.23 12.21 7.16
C ALA A 87 0.50 12.88 5.97
N LEU A 88 0.18 12.53 4.72
CA LEU A 88 0.87 13.07 3.54
C LEU A 88 0.46 14.52 3.25
N THR A 89 1.40 15.44 3.46
CA THR A 89 1.21 16.88 3.22
C THR A 89 1.65 17.35 1.83
N SER A 90 2.38 16.52 1.07
CA SER A 90 2.90 16.85 -0.27
C SER A 90 2.89 15.64 -1.21
N ASP A 91 3.10 15.87 -2.50
CA ASP A 91 3.22 14.82 -3.52
C ASP A 91 4.67 14.27 -3.61
N ALA A 92 5.50 14.45 -2.57
CA ALA A 92 6.88 13.97 -2.58
C ALA A 92 6.92 12.43 -2.73
N PRO A 93 7.93 11.86 -3.43
CA PRO A 93 8.05 10.41 -3.61
C PRO A 93 8.09 9.66 -2.26
N LEU A 94 7.52 8.46 -2.24
CA LEU A 94 7.62 7.53 -1.11
C LEU A 94 8.47 6.31 -1.49
N LYS A 95 8.97 5.62 -0.48
CA LYS A 95 9.56 4.29 -0.61
C LYS A 95 8.68 3.30 0.16
N LEU A 96 8.35 2.18 -0.47
CA LEU A 96 7.73 1.04 0.21
C LEU A 96 8.76 -0.07 0.36
N GLU A 97 8.81 -0.69 1.52
CA GLU A 97 9.60 -1.90 1.77
C GLU A 97 8.66 -3.08 1.96
N LEU A 98 8.51 -3.90 0.92
CA LEU A 98 7.57 -5.01 0.94
C LEU A 98 8.13 -6.15 1.81
N PRO A 99 7.29 -6.77 2.66
CA PRO A 99 7.70 -7.90 3.48
C PRO A 99 7.74 -9.18 2.63
N THR A 100 8.80 -9.42 1.88
CA THR A 100 8.94 -10.62 1.04
C THR A 100 9.76 -11.74 1.71
N VAL A 101 9.47 -13.01 1.39
CA VAL A 101 10.08 -14.18 2.05
C VAL A 101 11.58 -14.33 1.77
N LYS A 102 12.02 -14.10 0.52
CA LYS A 102 13.37 -14.48 0.06
C LYS A 102 14.36 -13.32 -0.09
N SER A 103 13.88 -12.09 -0.20
CA SER A 103 14.70 -10.93 -0.54
C SER A 103 14.12 -9.67 0.09
N LYS A 104 14.87 -8.57 0.14
CA LYS A 104 14.32 -7.25 0.43
C LYS A 104 13.81 -6.63 -0.87
N VAL A 105 12.52 -6.31 -0.93
CA VAL A 105 11.92 -5.65 -2.09
C VAL A 105 11.57 -4.22 -1.74
N ALA A 106 12.11 -3.28 -2.52
CA ALA A 106 11.84 -1.86 -2.37
C ALA A 106 11.15 -1.30 -3.62
N ILE A 107 10.14 -0.48 -3.40
CA ILE A 107 9.33 0.14 -4.46
C ILE A 107 9.41 1.65 -4.29
N ALA A 108 9.76 2.36 -5.36
CA ALA A 108 9.63 3.81 -5.41
C ALA A 108 8.20 4.17 -5.84
N VAL A 109 7.49 4.93 -5.02
CA VAL A 109 6.17 5.48 -5.33
C VAL A 109 6.37 6.88 -5.90
N PRO A 110 6.13 7.09 -7.21
CA PRO A 110 6.41 8.37 -7.84
C PRO A 110 5.38 9.44 -7.45
N PRO A 111 5.72 10.74 -7.58
CA PRO A 111 4.87 11.85 -7.13
C PRO A 111 3.43 11.82 -7.62
N PHE A 112 3.20 11.40 -8.86
CA PHE A 112 1.84 11.34 -9.41
C PHE A 112 0.96 10.28 -8.70
N VAL A 113 1.56 9.19 -8.22
CA VAL A 113 0.86 8.15 -7.44
C VAL A 113 0.58 8.65 -6.03
N VAL A 114 1.55 9.34 -5.41
CA VAL A 114 1.37 9.97 -4.09
C VAL A 114 0.23 11.00 -4.14
N LYS A 115 0.14 11.78 -5.22
CA LYS A 115 -0.97 12.69 -5.48
C LYS A 115 -2.32 11.98 -5.56
N GLU A 116 -2.39 10.83 -6.23
CA GLU A 116 -3.60 10.00 -6.24
C GLU A 116 -3.96 9.48 -4.85
N TRP A 117 -2.98 9.04 -4.08
CA TRP A 117 -3.17 8.55 -2.72
C TRP A 117 -3.73 9.63 -1.81
N ARG A 118 -3.19 10.84 -1.88
CA ARG A 118 -3.73 12.02 -1.17
C ARG A 118 -5.16 12.34 -1.58
N ARG A 119 -5.52 12.19 -2.85
CA ARG A 119 -6.91 12.36 -3.32
C ARG A 119 -7.86 11.27 -2.77
N VAL A 120 -7.37 10.04 -2.64
CA VAL A 120 -8.12 8.98 -1.93
C VAL A 120 -8.36 9.42 -0.48
N ALA A 121 -7.34 9.91 0.22
CA ALA A 121 -7.47 10.34 1.62
C ALA A 121 -8.23 11.66 1.84
N ALA A 122 -8.32 12.56 0.86
CA ALA A 122 -8.86 13.91 1.05
C ALA A 122 -10.29 13.98 1.62
N MET A 123 -11.13 12.95 1.46
CA MET A 123 -12.46 12.91 2.10
C MET A 123 -12.50 12.16 3.45
N TRP A 124 -11.35 11.77 4.00
CA TRP A 124 -11.21 11.33 5.41
C TRP A 124 -11.18 12.54 6.35
N GLN A 125 -10.58 13.64 5.90
CA GLN A 125 -10.34 14.85 6.71
C GLN A 125 -11.57 15.75 6.91
N ASN A 126 -12.76 15.34 6.44
CA ASN A 126 -14.00 16.13 6.48
C ASN A 126 -15.02 15.61 7.51
N THR A 127 -14.59 15.02 8.62
CA THR A 127 -15.48 14.60 9.72
C THR A 127 -15.14 15.33 11.00
#